data_AF-A0A7C9D6T9-F1
#
_entry.id   AF-A0A7C9D6T9-F1
#
_cell.length_a   1.000
_cell.length_b   1.000
_cell.length_c   1.000
_cell.angle_alpha   90.00
_cell.angle_beta   90.00
_cell.angle_gamma   90.00
#
_symmetry.space_group_name_H-M   'P 1'
#
loop_
_entity.id
_entity.type
_entity.pdbx_description
1 polymer ?
#
loop_
_entity_poly.entity_id
_entity_poly.type
_entity_poly.pdbx_seq_one_letter_code
_entity_poly.pdbx_strand_id
1 'polypeptide(L)'
;MGCLLSKQIERRRALKIEKRALLDLLETSGCNFPGCEHQPSDRKNWMGSLDPAKLIIRQIIWPGTHDSATNKIGIPFISRPFAQCQSMSIYEQLVNGTRVLDIRVQQIG
;
A
#
# COMPACT_ATOMS: atom_id res chain seq x y z
N MET A 1 33.22 18.73 5.32
CA MET A 1 32.94 17.37 4.78
C MET A 1 32.49 16.33 5.82
N GLY A 2 32.83 16.42 7.13
CA GLY A 2 32.48 15.39 8.12
C GLY A 2 30.99 15.20 8.44
N CYS A 3 30.17 16.25 8.38
CA CYS A 3 28.73 16.18 8.71
C CYS A 3 27.92 15.31 7.73
N LEU A 4 28.28 15.31 6.43
CA LEU A 4 27.59 14.49 5.41
C LEU A 4 27.91 13.00 5.56
N LEU A 5 29.16 12.68 5.89
CA LEU A 5 29.59 11.30 6.17
C LEU A 5 28.89 10.73 7.41
N SER A 6 28.76 11.52 8.49
CA SER A 6 28.03 11.11 9.71
C SER A 6 26.57 10.77 9.40
N LYS A 7 25.85 11.66 8.70
CA LYS A 7 24.45 11.45 8.31
C LYS A 7 24.26 10.19 7.47
N GLN A 8 25.19 9.89 6.58
CA GLN A 8 25.11 8.71 5.72
C GLN A 8 25.35 7.41 6.51
N ILE A 9 26.23 7.42 7.51
CA ILE A 9 26.46 6.29 8.42
C ILE A 9 25.25 6.06 9.32
N GLU A 10 24.68 7.13 9.89
CA GLU A 10 23.46 7.08 10.71
C GLU A 10 22.28 6.51 9.91
N ARG A 11 22.07 6.99 8.66
CA ARG A 11 21.04 6.45 7.77
C ARG A 11 21.22 4.95 7.52
N ARG A 12 22.45 4.48 7.28
CA ARG A 12 22.74 3.05 7.08
C ARG A 12 22.44 2.22 8.33
N ARG A 13 22.75 2.75 9.51
CA ARG A 13 22.39 2.09 10.79
C ARG A 13 20.88 2.02 10.97
N ALA A 14 20.16 3.12 10.73
CA ALA A 14 18.71 3.17 10.81
C ALA A 14 18.05 2.15 9.87
N LEU A 15 18.47 2.09 8.60
CA LEU A 15 17.97 1.11 7.64
C LEU A 15 18.23 -0.34 8.06
N LYS A 16 19.40 -0.62 8.69
CA LYS A 16 19.73 -1.96 9.18
C LYS A 16 18.83 -2.36 10.36
N ILE A 17 18.55 -1.43 11.27
CA ILE A 17 17.66 -1.65 12.40
C ILE A 17 16.23 -1.90 11.91
N GLU A 18 15.74 -1.04 11.02
CA GLU A 18 14.40 -1.15 10.43
C GLU A 18 14.23 -2.48 9.68
N LYS A 19 15.23 -2.87 8.86
CA LYS A 19 15.21 -4.16 8.18
C LYS A 19 15.14 -5.34 9.15
N ARG A 20 15.85 -5.26 10.29
CA ARG A 20 15.78 -6.32 11.30
C ARG A 20 14.41 -6.37 11.97
N ALA A 21 13.87 -5.21 12.35
CA ALA A 21 12.53 -5.12 12.92
C ALA A 21 11.45 -5.68 11.98
N LEU A 22 11.56 -5.42 10.67
CA LEU A 22 10.64 -5.99 9.67
C LEU A 22 10.75 -7.52 9.56
N LEU A 23 11.95 -8.09 9.68
CA LEU A 23 12.14 -9.54 9.67
C LEU A 23 11.56 -10.18 10.93
N ASP A 24 11.80 -9.59 12.10
CA ASP A 24 11.26 -10.10 13.37
C ASP A 24 9.71 -9.99 13.37
N LEU A 25 9.15 -8.92 12.79
CA LEU A 25 7.70 -8.77 12.61
C LEU A 25 7.12 -9.83 11.65
N LEU A 26 7.83 -10.15 10.56
CA LEU A 26 7.41 -11.19 9.63
C LEU A 26 7.41 -12.57 10.28
N GLU A 27 8.37 -12.85 11.16
CA GLU A 27 8.44 -14.13 11.88
C GLU A 27 7.33 -14.25 12.95
N THR A 28 7.07 -13.16 13.68
CA THR A 28 6.13 -13.16 14.82
C THR A 28 4.68 -12.89 14.45
N SER A 29 4.43 -12.11 13.41
CA SER A 29 3.10 -11.64 12.97
C SER A 29 2.95 -11.71 11.44
N GLY A 30 3.60 -12.70 10.83
CA GLY A 30 3.63 -12.89 9.38
C GLY A 30 2.24 -13.07 8.76
N CYS A 31 2.18 -12.91 7.44
CA CYS A 31 0.94 -12.97 6.67
C CYS A 31 0.57 -14.39 6.23
N ASN A 32 0.91 -15.42 7.02
CA ASN A 32 0.59 -16.81 6.69
C ASN A 32 -0.88 -17.10 7.01
N PHE A 33 -1.74 -16.92 6.02
CA PHE A 33 -3.13 -17.34 6.03
C PHE A 33 -3.44 -18.13 4.74
N PRO A 34 -4.44 -19.02 4.72
CA PRO A 34 -4.78 -19.78 3.52
C PRO A 34 -4.98 -18.85 2.30
N GLY A 35 -4.23 -19.07 1.22
CA GLY A 35 -4.30 -18.26 0.00
C GLY A 35 -3.38 -17.04 -0.03
N CYS A 36 -2.57 -16.79 0.99
CA CYS A 36 -1.57 -15.70 1.00
C CYS A 36 -0.47 -15.88 -0.06
N GLU A 37 -0.24 -17.12 -0.50
CA GLU A 37 0.68 -17.52 -1.56
C GLU A 37 0.16 -17.21 -2.97
N HIS A 38 -1.14 -16.97 -3.12
CA HIS A 38 -1.73 -16.68 -4.41
C HIS A 38 -1.33 -15.28 -4.87
N GLN A 39 -0.51 -15.22 -5.92
CA GLN A 39 -0.14 -13.97 -6.59
C GLN A 39 -0.56 -14.04 -8.05
N PRO A 40 -1.49 -13.19 -8.52
CA PRO A 40 -1.85 -13.15 -9.92
C PRO A 40 -0.65 -12.69 -10.76
N SER A 41 -0.40 -13.40 -11.87
CA SER A 41 0.67 -13.07 -12.83
C SER A 41 0.44 -11.72 -13.51
N ASP A 42 -0.83 -11.36 -13.73
CA ASP A 42 -1.26 -10.03 -14.18
C ASP A 42 -2.14 -9.37 -13.11
N ARG A 43 -1.53 -8.48 -12.30
CA ARG A 43 -2.25 -7.72 -11.28
C ARG A 43 -3.23 -6.72 -11.87
N LYS A 44 -2.98 -6.21 -13.08
CA LYS A 44 -3.89 -5.25 -13.72
C LYS A 44 -5.17 -5.95 -14.14
N ASN A 45 -5.09 -7.19 -14.61
CA ASN A 45 -6.23 -7.94 -15.14
C ASN A 45 -6.58 -9.18 -14.28
N TRP A 46 -6.27 -9.17 -12.98
CA TRP A 46 -6.44 -10.35 -12.10
C TRP A 46 -7.87 -10.89 -12.05
N MET A 47 -8.87 -10.02 -12.23
CA MET A 47 -10.28 -10.44 -12.27
C MET A 47 -10.65 -11.22 -13.54
N GLY A 48 -9.80 -11.20 -14.58
CA GLY A 48 -10.05 -11.89 -15.85
C GLY A 48 -10.01 -13.41 -15.76
N SER A 49 -9.38 -13.97 -14.72
CA SER A 49 -9.41 -15.41 -14.43
C SER A 49 -10.64 -15.86 -13.65
N LEU A 50 -11.49 -14.92 -13.23
CA LEU A 50 -12.71 -15.24 -12.48
C LEU A 50 -13.83 -15.62 -13.45
N ASP A 51 -14.63 -16.63 -13.10
CA ASP A 51 -15.83 -17.04 -13.84
C ASP A 51 -17.05 -16.28 -13.29
N PRO A 52 -17.57 -15.24 -13.97
CA PRO A 52 -18.67 -14.42 -13.43
C PRO A 52 -19.95 -15.21 -13.20
N ALA A 53 -20.16 -16.34 -13.90
CA ALA A 53 -21.36 -17.15 -13.75
C ALA A 53 -21.37 -17.96 -12.44
N LYS A 54 -20.20 -18.21 -11.85
CA LYS A 54 -20.04 -18.95 -10.58
C LYS A 54 -19.62 -18.06 -9.42
N LEU A 55 -19.30 -16.80 -9.70
CA LEU A 55 -18.72 -15.88 -8.75
C LEU A 55 -19.77 -15.29 -7.80
N ILE A 56 -19.57 -15.46 -6.51
CA ILE A 56 -20.32 -14.74 -5.48
C ILE A 56 -19.45 -13.57 -5.00
N ILE A 57 -19.90 -12.33 -5.26
CA ILE A 57 -19.16 -11.08 -4.96
C ILE A 57 -18.59 -11.04 -3.53
N ARG A 58 -19.35 -11.53 -2.54
CA ARG A 58 -18.96 -11.51 -1.13
C ARG A 58 -17.85 -12.51 -0.77
N GLN A 59 -17.55 -13.45 -1.65
CA GLN A 59 -16.49 -14.45 -1.48
C GLN A 59 -15.15 -14.01 -2.07
N ILE A 60 -15.11 -12.87 -2.78
CA ILE A 60 -13.86 -12.30 -3.27
C ILE A 60 -13.12 -11.62 -2.11
N ILE A 61 -11.82 -11.89 -2.03
CA ILE A 61 -10.89 -11.06 -1.25
C ILE A 61 -10.62 -9.80 -2.07
N TRP A 62 -11.18 -8.67 -1.65
CA TRP A 62 -11.11 -7.42 -2.38
C TRP A 62 -9.88 -6.58 -1.97
N PRO A 63 -8.90 -6.34 -2.85
CA PRO A 63 -7.84 -5.39 -2.57
C PRO A 63 -8.41 -3.97 -2.60
N GLY A 64 -8.28 -3.24 -1.48
CA GLY A 64 -8.81 -1.90 -1.32
C GLY A 64 -7.78 -0.91 -0.78
N THR A 65 -8.01 0.38 -1.00
CA THR A 65 -7.20 1.46 -0.42
C THR A 65 -8.06 2.40 0.40
N HIS A 66 -7.58 2.75 1.59
CA HIS A 66 -8.20 3.73 2.49
C HIS A 66 -7.85 5.15 2.03
N ASP A 67 -8.84 6.06 2.02
CA ASP A 67 -8.71 7.44 1.54
C ASP A 67 -7.92 7.53 0.22
N SER A 68 -8.46 6.89 -0.82
CA SER A 68 -7.71 6.51 -2.03
C SER A 68 -7.12 7.69 -2.81
N ALA A 69 -7.77 8.85 -2.78
CA ALA A 69 -7.41 10.03 -3.58
C ALA A 69 -6.41 10.98 -2.89
N THR A 70 -5.70 10.51 -1.86
CA THR A 70 -4.84 11.36 -1.02
C THR A 70 -3.40 11.51 -1.51
N ASN A 71 -3.07 11.03 -2.71
CA ASN A 71 -1.68 11.00 -3.21
C ASN A 71 -1.04 12.36 -3.49
N LYS A 72 -1.85 13.42 -3.55
CA LYS A 72 -1.38 14.79 -3.78
C LYS A 72 -1.78 15.76 -2.68
N ILE A 73 -2.40 15.29 -1.59
CA ILE A 73 -2.91 16.19 -0.54
C ILE A 73 -1.86 16.51 0.52
N GLY A 74 -2.15 17.55 1.30
CA GLY A 74 -1.28 18.03 2.37
C GLY A 74 -0.03 18.76 1.88
N ILE A 75 0.56 19.54 2.79
CA ILE A 75 1.82 20.26 2.60
C ILE A 75 2.95 19.35 3.09
N PRO A 76 4.03 19.14 2.31
CA PRO A 76 5.19 18.36 2.74
C PRO A 76 5.69 18.78 4.11
N PHE A 77 5.97 17.81 4.98
CA PHE A 77 6.46 18.00 6.35
C PHE A 77 5.54 18.73 7.33
N ILE A 78 4.37 19.23 6.90
CA ILE A 78 3.41 19.92 7.77
C ILE A 78 2.16 19.07 7.94
N SER A 79 1.29 19.04 6.92
CA SER A 79 0.03 18.30 6.99
C SER A 79 0.05 16.97 6.25
N ARG A 80 0.93 16.79 5.26
CA ARG A 80 1.03 15.55 4.48
C ARG A 80 1.26 14.29 5.33
N PRO A 81 2.11 14.29 6.38
CA PRO A 81 2.30 13.10 7.22
C PRO A 81 1.03 12.61 7.92
N PHE A 82 0.03 13.48 8.09
CA PHE A 82 -1.22 13.18 8.78
C PHE A 82 -2.42 13.05 7.83
N ALA A 83 -2.31 13.59 6.61
CA ALA A 83 -3.39 13.62 5.64
C ALA A 83 -3.23 12.59 4.51
N GLN A 84 -2.00 12.22 4.15
CA GLN A 84 -1.77 11.32 3.03
C GLN A 84 -1.84 9.85 3.47
N CYS A 85 -2.84 9.13 2.96
CA CYS A 85 -2.98 7.68 3.15
C CYS A 85 -2.39 6.88 1.98
N GLN A 86 -2.33 7.46 0.78
CA GLN A 86 -1.81 6.80 -0.43
C GLN A 86 -0.69 7.59 -1.08
N SER A 87 0.34 6.92 -1.59
CA SER A 87 1.39 7.55 -2.42
C SER A 87 1.15 7.40 -3.93
N MET A 88 0.36 6.40 -4.34
CA MET A 88 0.01 6.11 -5.73
C MET A 88 -1.24 6.86 -6.18
N SER A 89 -1.27 7.30 -7.44
CA SER A 89 -2.51 7.78 -8.09
C SER A 89 -3.57 6.69 -8.17
N ILE A 90 -4.83 7.06 -8.35
CA ILE A 90 -5.94 6.10 -8.55
C ILE A 90 -5.63 5.14 -9.70
N TYR A 91 -5.08 5.64 -10.81
CA TYR A 91 -4.70 4.80 -11.94
C TYR A 91 -3.66 3.74 -11.56
N GLU A 92 -2.60 4.14 -10.86
CA GLU A 92 -1.56 3.22 -10.40
C GLU A 92 -2.08 2.20 -9.39
N GLN A 93 -3.01 2.59 -8.50
CA GLN A 93 -3.69 1.66 -7.59
C GLN A 93 -4.46 0.59 -8.39
N LEU A 94 -5.23 1.00 -9.40
CA LEU A 94 -5.98 0.06 -10.26
C LEU A 94 -5.06 -0.89 -11.05
N VAL A 95 -3.93 -0.38 -11.57
CA VAL A 95 -2.91 -1.19 -12.26
C VAL A 95 -2.27 -2.21 -11.31
N ASN A 96 -2.11 -1.86 -10.04
CA ASN A 96 -1.60 -2.77 -9.01
C ASN A 96 -2.63 -3.74 -8.45
N GLY A 97 -3.87 -3.72 -8.96
CA GLY A 97 -4.91 -4.69 -8.63
C GLY A 97 -5.96 -4.22 -7.62
N THR A 98 -5.86 -3.00 -7.10
CA THR A 98 -6.92 -2.40 -6.26
C THR A 98 -8.25 -2.36 -7.01
N ARG A 99 -9.34 -2.73 -6.33
CA ARG A 99 -10.71 -2.71 -6.89
C ARG A 99 -11.74 -2.10 -5.95
N VAL A 100 -11.37 -1.81 -4.70
CA VAL A 100 -12.20 -1.06 -3.76
C VAL A 100 -11.50 0.27 -3.44
N LEU A 101 -12.21 1.38 -3.64
CA LEU A 101 -11.69 2.71 -3.41
C LEU A 101 -12.55 3.41 -2.35
N ASP A 102 -11.92 3.89 -1.29
CA ASP A 102 -12.54 4.77 -0.30
C ASP A 102 -12.41 6.22 -0.79
N ILE A 103 -13.51 6.78 -1.29
CA ILE A 103 -13.57 8.13 -1.85
C ILE A 103 -14.36 9.03 -0.90
N ARG A 104 -13.67 10.02 -0.34
CA ARG A 104 -14.26 11.04 0.53
C ARG A 104 -14.31 12.36 -0.21
N VAL A 105 -15.51 12.93 -0.29
CA VAL A 105 -15.77 14.19 -0.99
C VAL A 105 -16.36 15.21 -0.01
N GLN A 106 -16.01 16.47 -0.22
CA GLN A 106 -16.65 17.59 0.46
C GLN A 106 -17.57 18.29 -0.55
N GLN A 107 -18.79 18.60 -0.11
CA GLN A 107 -19.68 19.46 -0.90
C GLN A 107 -19.12 20.88 -0.91
N ILE A 108 -18.90 21.44 -2.10
CA ILE A 108 -18.53 22.85 -2.25
C ILE A 108 -19.85 23.64 -2.25
N GLY A 109 -19.97 24.58 -1.31
CA GLY A 109 -21.07 25.54 -1.20
C GLY A 109 -20.79 26.83 -1.95
#